data_AF-A0A6A3KV07-F1
#
_entry.id   AF-A0A6A3KV07-F1
#
_cell.length_a   1.000
_cell.length_b   1.000
_cell.length_c   1.000
_cell.angle_alpha   90.00
_cell.angle_beta   90.00
_cell.angle_gamma   90.00
#
_symmetry.space_group_name_H-M   'P 1'
#
loop_
_entity.id
_entity.type
_entity.pdbx_description
1 polymer ?
#
loop_
_entity_poly.entity_id
_entity_poly.type
_entity_poly.pdbx_seq_one_letter_code
_entity_poly.pdbx_strand_id
1 'polypeptide(L)'
;MLNPNEGCVSVFQAKVKAYLSGHRQQMFSQGSHRSITEGMMCLLEDAANSSIGCMNRHLAVSMALHCQRAVADPLKMEDMQYGA
;
A
#
# COMPACT_ATOMS: atom_id res chain seq x y z
N MET A 1 10.11 6.30 5.12
CA MET A 1 9.47 7.33 4.26
C MET A 1 9.08 8.49 5.15
N LEU A 2 9.53 9.71 4.85
CA LEU A 2 9.21 10.90 5.64
C LEU A 2 8.05 11.73 5.04
N ASN A 3 7.31 11.13 4.11
CA ASN A 3 6.12 11.72 3.51
C ASN A 3 4.89 10.89 3.89
N PRO A 4 3.90 11.47 4.60
CA PRO A 4 2.71 10.75 5.01
C PRO A 4 1.93 10.14 3.83
N ASN A 5 1.94 10.82 2.68
CA ASN A 5 1.24 10.37 1.48
C ASN A 5 1.90 9.11 0.90
N GLU A 6 3.22 9.07 0.81
CA GLU A 6 3.96 7.88 0.37
C GLU A 6 3.76 6.70 1.33
N GLY A 7 3.69 6.98 2.63
CA GLY A 7 3.34 6.00 3.66
C GLY A 7 1.96 5.38 3.43
N CYS A 8 0.95 6.21 3.19
CA CYS A 8 -0.42 5.75 2.89
C CYS A 8 -0.47 4.91 1.60
N VAL A 9 0.17 5.40 0.53
CA VAL A 9 0.23 4.69 -0.77
C VAL A 9 0.95 3.34 -0.63
N SER A 10 1.99 3.25 0.19
CA SER A 10 2.69 1.98 0.43
C SER A 10 1.82 0.95 1.13
N VAL A 11 0.99 1.37 2.09
CA VAL A 11 0.00 0.48 2.73
C VAL A 11 -1.04 0.01 1.72
N PHE A 12 -1.55 0.91 0.89
CA PHE A 12 -2.49 0.55 -0.18
C PHE A 12 -1.85 -0.44 -1.17
N GLN A 13 -0.63 -0.18 -1.62
CA GLN A 13 0.09 -1.08 -2.52
C GLN A 13 0.33 -2.46 -1.89
N ALA A 14 0.61 -2.54 -0.58
CA ALA A 14 0.76 -3.81 0.12
C ALA A 14 -0.56 -4.61 0.13
N LYS A 15 -1.70 -3.94 0.31
CA LYS A 15 -3.03 -4.58 0.24
C LYS A 15 -3.37 -5.07 -1.17
N VAL A 16 -3.09 -4.26 -2.19
CA VAL A 16 -3.23 -4.66 -3.61
C VAL A 16 -2.37 -5.89 -3.91
N LYS A 17 -1.10 -5.89 -3.50
CA LYS A 17 -0.20 -7.06 -3.68
C LYS A 17 -0.70 -8.31 -2.96
N ALA A 18 -1.27 -8.16 -1.76
CA ALA A 18 -1.87 -9.28 -1.03
C ALA A 18 -3.13 -9.83 -1.73
N TYR A 19 -3.96 -8.96 -2.31
CA TYR A 19 -5.08 -9.41 -3.14
C TYR A 19 -4.60 -10.19 -4.36
N LEU A 20 -3.64 -9.63 -5.11
CA LEU A 20 -3.11 -10.25 -6.33
C LEU A 20 -2.43 -11.60 -6.05
N SER A 21 -1.78 -11.76 -4.89
CA SER A 21 -1.15 -13.03 -4.53
C SER A 21 -2.15 -14.18 -4.36
N GLY A 22 -3.39 -13.88 -3.93
CA GLY A 22 -4.50 -14.83 -3.86
C GLY A 22 -5.19 -15.10 -5.20
N HIS A 23 -5.06 -14.19 -6.18
CA HIS A 23 -5.76 -14.24 -7.47
C HIS A 23 -4.82 -14.49 -8.66
N ARG A 24 -3.62 -15.05 -8.43
CA ARG A 24 -2.60 -15.27 -9.48
C ARG A 24 -3.09 -16.03 -10.71
N GLN A 25 -4.00 -16.98 -10.54
CA GLN A 25 -4.55 -17.76 -11.65
C GLN A 25 -5.41 -16.91 -12.61
N GLN A 26 -6.02 -15.85 -12.10
CA GLN A 26 -6.83 -14.92 -12.91
C GLN A 26 -5.95 -14.06 -13.84
N MET A 27 -4.67 -13.84 -13.51
CA MET A 27 -3.72 -13.14 -14.40
C MET A 27 -3.48 -13.88 -15.72
N PHE A 28 -3.66 -15.20 -15.75
CA PHE A 28 -3.36 -16.04 -16.90
C PHE A 28 -4.58 -16.72 -17.51
N SER A 29 -5.79 -16.37 -17.04
CA SER A 29 -7.03 -16.97 -17.55
C SER A 29 -7.30 -16.50 -18.97
N GLN A 30 -6.94 -17.34 -19.96
CA GLN A 30 -7.24 -17.12 -21.36
C GLN A 30 -8.72 -17.44 -21.63
N GLY A 31 -9.44 -16.49 -22.27
CA GLY A 31 -10.81 -16.70 -22.74
C GLY A 31 -11.84 -15.67 -22.27
N SER A 32 -11.59 -14.95 -21.18
CA SER A 32 -12.54 -13.95 -20.64
C SER A 32 -12.32 -12.53 -21.16
N HIS A 33 -11.14 -12.23 -21.70
CA HIS A 33 -10.72 -10.90 -22.14
C HIS A 33 -10.11 -10.96 -23.55
N ARG A 34 -10.18 -9.84 -24.30
CA ARG A 34 -9.67 -9.75 -25.68
C ARG A 34 -8.14 -9.81 -25.73
N SER A 35 -7.48 -9.51 -24.61
CA SER A 35 -6.03 -9.63 -24.44
C SER A 35 -5.65 -9.95 -23.00
N ILE A 36 -4.43 -10.49 -22.80
CA ILE A 36 -3.86 -10.70 -21.47
C ILE A 36 -3.72 -9.36 -20.73
N THR A 37 -3.32 -8.29 -21.42
CA THR A 37 -3.19 -6.95 -20.83
C THR A 37 -4.51 -6.43 -20.27
N GLU A 38 -5.61 -6.60 -21.00
CA GLU A 38 -6.95 -6.20 -20.55
C GLU A 38 -7.34 -6.97 -19.28
N GLY A 39 -7.17 -8.30 -19.27
CA GLY A 39 -7.45 -9.11 -18.09
C GLY A 39 -6.60 -8.73 -16.87
N MET A 40 -5.34 -8.36 -17.07
CA MET A 40 -4.47 -7.84 -16.01
C MET A 40 -4.95 -6.48 -15.49
N MET A 41 -5.41 -5.58 -16.37
CA MET A 41 -5.93 -4.26 -15.97
C MET A 41 -7.23 -4.39 -15.18
N CYS A 42 -8.16 -5.24 -15.61
CA CYS A 42 -9.38 -5.53 -14.86
C CYS A 42 -9.07 -6.12 -13.48
N LEU A 43 -8.14 -7.07 -13.40
CA LEU A 43 -7.72 -7.64 -12.12
C LEU A 43 -7.08 -6.61 -11.18
N LEU A 44 -6.29 -5.67 -11.74
CA LEU A 44 -5.70 -4.57 -10.97
C LEU A 44 -6.76 -3.61 -10.46
N GLU A 45 -7.80 -3.34 -11.24
CA GLU A 45 -8.95 -2.53 -10.84
C GLU A 45 -9.72 -3.20 -9.69
N ASP A 46 -10.01 -4.49 -9.79
CA ASP A 46 -10.64 -5.26 -8.71
C ASP A 46 -9.79 -5.27 -7.43
N ALA A 47 -8.48 -5.45 -7.57
CA ALA A 47 -7.54 -5.40 -6.47
C ALA A 47 -7.51 -4.01 -5.81
N ALA A 48 -7.57 -2.94 -6.60
CA ALA A 48 -7.63 -1.57 -6.10
C ALA A 48 -8.95 -1.31 -5.37
N ASN A 49 -10.09 -1.66 -5.97
CA ASN A 49 -11.42 -1.47 -5.40
C ASN A 49 -11.63 -2.25 -4.09
N SER A 50 -11.14 -3.49 -4.02
CA SER A 50 -11.18 -4.28 -2.78
C SER A 50 -10.23 -3.74 -1.70
N SER A 51 -9.15 -3.06 -2.09
CA SER A 51 -8.13 -2.57 -1.16
C SER A 51 -8.31 -1.12 -0.70
N ILE A 52 -9.08 -0.30 -1.43
CA ILE A 52 -9.19 1.15 -1.20
C ILE A 52 -9.69 1.51 0.19
N GLY A 53 -10.45 0.62 0.84
CA GLY A 53 -10.92 0.81 2.23
C GLY A 53 -9.79 1.01 3.26
N CYS A 54 -8.54 0.63 2.95
CA CYS A 54 -7.41 0.92 3.82
C CYS A 54 -7.02 2.42 3.82
N MET A 55 -7.34 3.16 2.76
CA MET A 55 -7.06 4.60 2.59
C MET A 55 -8.07 5.44 3.38
N ASN A 56 -8.02 5.35 4.70
CA ASN A 56 -8.91 6.08 5.59
C ASN A 56 -8.19 7.19 6.38
N ARG A 57 -8.97 8.06 7.03
CA ARG A 57 -8.44 9.19 7.81
C ARG A 57 -7.50 8.73 8.93
N HIS A 58 -7.78 7.58 9.55
CA HIS A 58 -6.93 7.05 10.62
C HIS A 58 -5.54 6.69 10.10
N LEU A 59 -5.43 6.07 8.92
CA LEU A 59 -4.15 5.79 8.28
C LEU A 59 -3.39 7.09 7.98
N ALA A 60 -4.05 8.08 7.39
CA ALA A 60 -3.41 9.37 7.06
C ALA A 60 -2.87 10.09 8.30
N VAL A 61 -3.66 10.14 9.38
CA VAL A 61 -3.24 10.73 10.67
C VAL A 61 -2.08 9.94 11.26
N SER A 62 -2.13 8.60 11.23
CA SER A 62 -1.07 7.74 11.74
C SER A 62 0.25 7.96 11.00
N MET A 63 0.22 8.09 9.67
CA MET A 63 1.40 8.38 8.86
C MET A 63 1.95 9.78 9.11
N ALA A 64 1.08 10.78 9.28
CA ALA A 64 1.49 12.13 9.65
C ALA A 64 2.20 12.16 11.01
N LEU A 65 1.65 11.46 12.01
CA LEU A 65 2.26 11.34 13.33
C LEU A 65 3.59 10.59 13.30
N HIS A 66 3.68 9.52 12.50
CA HIS A 66 4.93 8.79 12.29
C HIS A 66 6.02 9.70 11.69
N CYS A 67 5.71 10.44 10.62
CA CYS A 67 6.65 11.38 10.02
C CYS A 67 7.04 12.50 10.99
N GLN A 68 6.09 13.03 11.78
CA GLN A 68 6.38 14.02 12.81
C GLN A 68 7.37 13.50 13.86
N ARG A 69 7.14 12.30 14.39
CA ARG A 69 8.04 11.66 15.37
C ARG A 69 9.42 11.38 14.78
N ALA A 70 9.46 10.82 13.57
CA ALA A 70 10.72 10.55 12.87
C ALA A 70 11.58 11.82 12.64
N VAL A 71 10.96 13.01 12.57
CA VAL A 71 11.68 14.29 12.53
C VAL A 71 12.02 14.83 13.93
N ALA A 72 11.11 14.67 14.90
CA ALA A 72 11.25 15.25 16.23
C ALA A 72 12.19 14.47 17.15
N ASP A 73 12.23 13.15 17.06
CA ASP A 73 13.02 12.29 17.95
C ASP A 73 14.54 12.51 17.77
N PRO A 74 15.08 12.61 16.54
CA PRO A 74 16.50 12.97 16.35
C PRO A 74 16.87 14.36 16.87
N LEU A 75 15.92 15.32 16.85
CA LEU A 75 16.13 16.67 17.38
C LEU A 75 16.21 16.71 18.90
N LYS A 76 15.66 15.70 19.59
CA LYS A 76 15.75 15.55 21.04
C LYS A 76 17.07 14.93 21.49
N MET A 77 17.97 14.57 20.56
CA MET A 77 19.19 13.80 20.85
C MET A 77 18.92 12.51 21.64
N GLU A 78 17.72 11.94 21.52
CA GLU A 78 17.46 10.60 22.03
C GLU A 78 18.19 9.62 21.09
N ASP A 79 19.05 8.77 21.66
CA ASP A 79 19.78 7.77 20.90
C ASP A 79 18.79 6.95 20.05
N MET A 80 19.06 6.85 18.74
CA MET A 80 18.28 6.02 17.84
C MET A 80 18.38 4.56 18.29
N GLN A 81 17.37 4.09 19.03
CA GLN A 81 17.19 2.69 19.36
C GLN A 81 16.79 1.96 18.06
N TYR A 82 17.78 1.42 17.35
CA TYR A 82 17.51 0.39 16.34
C TYR A 82 16.92 -0.82 17.07
N GLY A 83 15.72 -1.24 16.65
CA GLY A 83 15.03 -2.37 17.25
C GLY A 83 15.87 -3.65 17.24
N ALA A 84 15.72 -4.44 18.31
CA ALA A 84 16.32 -5.75 18.51
C ALA A 84 15.77 -6.81 17.55
#